data_AF-A0A382QE82-F1
#
_entry.id   AF-A0A382QE82-F1
#
_cell.length_a   1.000
_cell.length_b   1.000
_cell.length_c   1.000
_cell.angle_alpha   90.00
_cell.angle_beta   90.00
_cell.angle_gamma   90.00
#
_symmetry.space_group_name_H-M   'P 1'
#
loop_
_entity.id
_entity.type
_entity.pdbx_description
1 polymer ?
#
loop_
_entity_poly.entity_id
_entity_poly.type
_entity_poly.pdbx_seq_one_letter_code
_entity_poly.pdbx_strand_id
1 'polypeptide(L)' 'TITSNGFWSFYYTAAGLHAAHVIAGAICMIFVAVDVAKYREMHRVEICGIYWHFVDLVWIFLFPLLYIAK' A
#
# COMPACT_ATOMS: atom_id res chain seq x y z
N THR A 1 16.18 9.35 -18.34
CA THR A 1 16.13 9.60 -16.88
C THR A 1 14.79 10.21 -16.56
N ILE A 2 14.08 9.76 -15.52
CA ILE A 2 12.69 10.08 -15.09
C ILE A 2 12.01 11.32 -15.73
N THR A 3 12.70 12.45 -15.89
CA THR A 3 12.27 13.66 -16.60
C THR A 3 12.08 13.55 -18.14
N SER A 4 12.65 12.55 -18.81
CA SER A 4 12.73 12.48 -20.28
C SER A 4 11.44 12.05 -20.96
N ASN A 5 10.46 11.52 -20.22
CA ASN A 5 9.20 11.04 -20.78
C ASN A 5 8.10 11.09 -19.70
N GLY A 6 7.05 11.88 -19.92
CA GLY A 6 6.02 12.16 -18.91
C GLY A 6 5.32 10.91 -18.37
N PHE A 7 5.12 9.89 -19.21
CA PHE A 7 4.55 8.61 -18.81
C PHE A 7 5.40 7.87 -17.78
N TRP A 8 6.72 7.77 -18.03
CA TRP A 8 7.65 7.10 -17.12
C TRP A 8 7.80 7.87 -15.81
N SER A 9 7.76 9.21 -15.84
CA SER A 9 7.76 10.03 -14.63
C SER A 9 6.56 9.70 -13.74
N PHE A 10 5.36 9.71 -14.32
CA PHE A 10 4.13 9.37 -13.61
C PHE A 10 4.14 7.94 -13.07
N TYR A 11 4.61 6.98 -13.88
CA TYR A 11 4.74 5.58 -13.48
C TYR A 11 5.59 5.42 -12.22
N TYR A 12 6.80 5.97 -12.21
CA TYR A 12 7.71 5.83 -11.06
C TYR A 12 7.22 6.57 -9.83
N THR A 13 6.60 7.75 -9.99
CA THR A 13 6.02 8.48 -8.86
C THR A 13 4.83 7.75 -8.25
N ALA A 14 3.90 7.26 -9.08
CA ALA A 14 2.71 6.54 -8.62
C ALA A 14 3.09 5.21 -7.94
N ALA A 15 3.96 4.41 -8.57
CA ALA A 15 4.45 3.16 -8.00
C ALA A 15 5.28 3.40 -6.72
N GLY A 16 6.11 4.45 -6.70
CA GLY A 16 6.90 4.82 -5.53
C GLY A 16 6.04 5.24 -4.34
N LEU A 17 5.02 6.07 -4.57
CA LEU A 17 4.06 6.46 -3.53
C LEU A 17 3.31 5.25 -2.96
N HIS A 18 2.88 4.34 -3.83
CA HIS A 18 2.19 3.13 -3.41
C HIS A 18 3.10 2.21 -2.59
N ALA A 19 4.35 1.99 -3.03
CA ALA A 19 5.33 1.22 -2.27
C ALA A 19 5.59 1.81 -0.89
N ALA A 20 5.66 3.14 -0.77
CA ALA A 20 5.78 3.81 0.52
C ALA A 20 4.57 3.55 1.44
N HIS A 21 3.34 3.55 0.89
CA HIS A 21 2.13 3.22 1.65
C HIS A 21 2.08 1.76 2.11
N VAL A 22 2.50 0.82 1.25
CA VAL A 22 2.60 -0.61 1.62
C VAL A 22 3.57 -0.80 2.79
N ILE A 23 4.74 -0.14 2.75
CA ILE A 23 5.72 -0.20 3.85
C ILE A 23 5.13 0.39 5.14
N ALA A 24 4.48 1.56 5.07
CA ALA A 24 3.83 2.16 6.23
C ALA A 24 2.73 1.24 6.82
N GLY A 25 1.92 0.62 5.95
CA GLY A 25 0.90 -0.36 6.35
C GLY A 25 1.48 -1.61 7.01
N ALA A 26 2.58 -2.13 6.47
CA ALA A 26 3.27 -3.30 7.03
C ALA A 26 3.81 -3.01 8.43
N ILE A 27 4.38 -1.81 8.64
CA ILE A 27 4.83 -1.37 9.97
C ILE A 27 3.64 -1.31 10.95
N CYS A 28 2.51 -0.71 10.55
CA CYS A 28 1.30 -0.67 11.37
C CYS A 28 0.77 -2.06 11.72
N MET A 29 0.77 -3.01 10.77
CA MET A 29 0.37 -4.40 11.04
C MET A 29 1.28 -5.10 12.04
N ILE A 30 2.59 -4.87 11.98
CA ILE A 30 3.53 -5.42 12.98
C ILE A 30 3.20 -4.88 14.37
N PHE A 31 2.93 -3.58 14.50
CA PHE A 31 2.53 -2.99 15.79
C PHE A 31 1.22 -3.56 16.33
N VAL A 32 0.22 -3.75 15.45
CA VAL A 32 -1.06 -4.36 15.84
C VAL A 32 -0.89 -5.82 16.21
N ALA A 33 -0.06 -6.59 15.48
CA ALA A 33 0.21 -7.99 15.78
C ALA A 33 0.86 -8.17 17.17
N VAL A 34 1.76 -7.27 17.56
CA VAL A 34 2.36 -7.27 18.91
C VAL A 34 1.33 -6.93 19.99
N ASP A 35 0.36 -6.06 19.71
CA ASP A 35 -0.71 -5.68 20.65
C ASP A 35 -1.71 -6.82 20.87
N VAL A 36 -2.08 -7.52 19.79
CA VAL A 36 -2.93 -8.72 19.81
C VAL A 36 -2.27 -9.85 20.59
N ALA A 37 -0.95 -10.06 20.44
CA ALA A 37 -0.22 -11.06 21.21
C ALA A 37 -0.23 -10.79 22.73
N LYS A 38 -0.53 -9.55 23.14
CA LYS A 38 -0.71 -9.15 24.54
C LYS A 38 -2.18 -9.14 24.99
N TYR A 39 -3.10 -9.69 24.17
CA TYR A 39 -4.55 -9.68 24.38
C TYR A 39 -5.15 -8.28 24.55
N ARG A 40 -4.50 -7.23 24.02
CA ARG A 40 -5.06 -5.88 24.00
C ARG A 40 -5.80 -5.63 22.68
N GLU A 41 -7.01 -5.09 22.80
CA GLU A 41 -7.72 -4.34 21.75
C GLU A 41 -7.81 -5.01 20.37
N MET A 42 -8.61 -6.08 20.27
CA MET A 42 -8.89 -6.77 19.00
C MET A 42 -9.52 -5.87 17.93
N HIS A 43 -10.18 -4.77 18.32
CA HIS A 43 -10.79 -3.83 17.38
C HIS A 43 -9.77 -3.13 16.46
N ARG A 44 -8.51 -3.00 16.92
CA ARG A 44 -7.43 -2.40 16.11
C ARG A 44 -7.06 -3.27 14.90
N VAL A 45 -7.33 -4.56 14.97
CA VAL A 45 -7.09 -5.52 13.88
C VAL A 45 -8.05 -5.28 12.72
N GLU A 46 -9.34 -5.06 12.99
CA GLU A 46 -10.34 -4.81 11.95
C GLU A 46 -10.00 -3.55 11.15
N ILE A 47 -9.66 -2.47 11.86
CA ILE A 47 -9.27 -1.19 11.24
C ILE A 47 -8.01 -1.37 10.38
N CYS A 48 -7.03 -2.12 10.88
CA CYS A 48 -5.79 -2.39 10.16
C CYS A 48 -6.04 -3.27 8.92
N GLY A 49 -6.93 -4.26 9.02
CA GLY A 49 -7.35 -5.11 7.91
C GLY A 49 -8.07 -4.31 6.82
N ILE A 50 -8.98 -3.41 7.19
CA ILE A 50 -9.66 -2.52 6.23
C ILE A 50 -8.66 -1.60 5.52
N TYR A 51 -7.68 -1.06 6.25
CA TYR A 51 -6.60 -0.27 5.65
C TYR A 51 -5.78 -1.09 4.64
N TRP A 52 -5.43 -2.32 4.99
CA TRP A 52 -4.66 -3.19 4.10
C TRP A 52 -5.45 -3.56 2.84
N HIS A 53 -6.74 -3.87 2.97
CA HIS A 53 -7.61 -4.11 1.83
C HIS A 53 -7.77 -2.89 0.93
N PHE A 54 -7.82 -1.68 1.49
CA PHE A 54 -7.83 -0.46 0.69
C PHE A 54 -6.53 -0.31 -0.13
N VAL A 55 -5.38 -0.56 0.49
CA VAL A 55 -4.09 -0.53 -0.21
C VAL A 55 -4.05 -1.57 -1.34
N ASP A 56 -4.51 -2.80 -1.09
CA ASP A 56 -4.57 -3.86 -2.10
C ASP A 56 -5.51 -3.52 -3.27
N LEU A 57 -6.69 -2.95 -2.99
CA LEU A 57 -7.62 -2.49 -4.03
C LEU A 57 -6.98 -1.44 -4.93
N VAL A 58 -6.30 -0.44 -4.36
CA VAL A 58 -5.60 0.58 -5.15
C VAL A 58 -4.54 -0.06 -6.05
N TRP A 59 -3.81 -1.06 -5.57
CA TRP A 59 -2.83 -1.79 -6.36
C TRP A 59 -3.45 -2.57 -7.51
N ILE A 60 -4.57 -3.26 -7.27
CA ILE A 60 -5.33 -3.99 -8.29
C ILE A 60 -5.78 -3.08 -9.43
N PHE A 61 -6.08 -1.80 -9.18
CA PHE A 61 -6.41 -0.86 -10.26
C PHE A 61 -5.17 -0.23 -10.91
N LEU A 62 -4.13 0.04 -10.13
CA LEU A 62 -2.92 0.72 -10.60
C LEU A 62 -2.04 -0.21 -11.46
N PHE A 63 -1.99 -1.50 -11.13
CA PHE A 63 -1.19 -2.49 -11.86
C PHE A 63 -1.66 -2.70 -13.31
N PRO A 64 -2.94 -2.95 -13.62
CA PRO A 64 -3.42 -3.03 -15.00
C PRO A 64 -3.32 -1.70 -15.73
N LEU A 65 -3.63 -0.57 -15.07
CA LEU A 65 -3.61 0.74 -15.71
C LEU A 65 -2.21 1.15 -16.17
N LEU A 66 -1.18 0.79 -15.40
CA LEU A 66 0.21 1.15 -15.70
C LEU A 66 0.99 0.07 -16.45
N TYR A 67 0.63 -1.21 -16.28
CA TYR A 67 1.37 -2.35 -16.83
C TYR A 67 0.68 -3.04 -18.01
N ILE A 68 -0.67 -3.15 -17.98
CA ILE A 68 -1.47 -3.85 -19.01
C ILE A 68 -2.03 -2.87 -20.05
N ALA A 69 -2.50 -1.69 -19.64
CA ALA A 69 -3.07 -0.67 -20.52
C ALA A 69 -1.99 0.21 -21.21
N LYS A 70 -0.80 -0.36 -21.39
CA LYS A 70 0.21 0.16 -22.30
C LYS A 70 -0.16 -0.21 -23.73
#